data_AF-A0A935HNH2-F1
#
_entry.id   AF-A0A935HNH2-F1
#
_cell.length_a   1.000
_cell.length_b   1.000
_cell.length_c   1.000
_cell.angle_alpha   90.00
_cell.angle_beta   90.00
_cell.angle_gamma   90.00
#
_symmetry.space_group_name_H-M   'P 1'
#
loop_
_entity.id
_entity.type
_entity.pdbx_description
1 polymer ?
#
loop_
_entity_poly.entity_id
_entity_poly.type
_entity_poly.pdbx_seq_one_letter_code
_entity_poly.pdbx_strand_id
1 'polypeptide(L)'
;MKDRFPTYRRLSGADHLYRIDALDRFVELQRIGSRWVRHEVHALAYPEKVRIMEMIEGADGRFLPIAISEWDAAHAQLSDQADL
;
A
#
# COMPACT_ATOMS: atom_id res chain seq x y z
N MET A 1 13.19 15.55 -0.37
CA MET A 1 12.21 15.90 0.70
C MET A 1 12.34 14.83 1.79
N LYS A 2 12.05 15.14 3.06
CA LYS A 2 12.08 14.13 4.13
C LYS A 2 10.90 13.18 3.90
N ASP A 3 11.18 11.97 3.42
CA ASP A 3 10.19 10.92 3.31
C ASP A 3 9.75 10.53 4.72
N ARG A 4 8.63 11.09 5.18
CA ARG A 4 8.02 10.72 6.46
C ARG A 4 7.29 9.40 6.23
N PHE A 5 7.99 8.32 6.55
CA PHE A 5 7.37 7.01 6.66
C PHE A 5 6.63 6.88 8.02
N PRO A 6 5.54 6.11 8.08
CA PRO A 6 4.87 5.49 6.94
C PRO A 6 4.14 6.53 6.09
N THR A 7 4.10 6.32 4.77
CA THR A 7 3.24 7.10 3.87
C THR A 7 2.21 6.18 3.22
N TYR A 8 1.00 6.69 3.04
CA TYR A 8 -0.14 5.90 2.58
C TYR A 8 -0.59 6.33 1.20
N ARG A 9 -0.87 5.36 0.33
CA ARG A 9 -1.33 5.59 -1.04
C ARG A 9 -2.47 4.65 -1.40
N ARG A 10 -3.30 5.06 -2.35
CA ARG A 10 -4.25 4.21 -3.08
C ARG A 10 -3.95 4.26 -4.56
N LEU A 11 -4.13 3.14 -5.24
CA LEU A 11 -4.07 3.10 -6.71
C LEU A 11 -5.32 3.76 -7.31
N SER A 12 -5.13 4.68 -8.23
CA SER A 12 -6.23 5.29 -8.98
C SER A 12 -6.93 4.24 -9.83
N GLY A 13 -8.26 4.17 -9.72
CA GLY A 13 -9.10 3.24 -10.48
C GLY A 13 -9.08 1.78 -9.99
N ALA A 14 -8.42 1.46 -8.88
CA ALA A 14 -8.41 0.11 -8.32
C ALA A 14 -8.43 0.11 -6.79
N ASP A 15 -8.94 -0.97 -6.20
CA ASP A 15 -9.02 -1.16 -4.75
C ASP A 15 -7.71 -1.75 -4.20
N HIS A 16 -6.62 -1.01 -4.40
CA HIS A 16 -5.30 -1.33 -3.84
C HIS A 16 -4.85 -0.19 -2.93
N LEU A 17 -4.54 -0.52 -1.68
CA LEU A 17 -3.98 0.41 -0.72
C LEU A 17 -2.53 0.02 -0.43
N TYR A 18 -1.70 1.01 -0.17
CA TYR A 18 -0.28 0.85 0.11
C TYR A 18 0.10 1.61 1.37
N ARG A 19 0.83 0.94 2.26
CA ARG A 19 1.58 1.55 3.35
C ARG A 19 3.05 1.38 3.06
N ILE A 20 3.72 2.45 2.65
CA ILE A 20 5.15 2.44 2.40
C ILE A 20 5.86 2.74 3.71
N ASP A 21 6.66 1.79 4.18
CA ASP A 21 7.32 1.81 5.50
C ASP A 21 8.80 2.24 5.40
N ALA A 22 9.41 2.11 4.22
CA ALA A 22 10.69 2.74 3.85
C ALA A 22 10.88 2.71 2.32
N LEU A 23 12.04 3.19 1.84
CA LEU A 23 12.43 3.17 0.42
C LEU A 23 12.59 1.76 -0.18
N ASP A 24 12.60 0.72 0.64
CA ASP A 24 12.77 -0.67 0.24
C ASP A 24 11.65 -1.60 0.71
N ARG A 25 10.63 -1.10 1.42
CA ARG A 25 9.55 -1.96 1.90
C ARG A 25 8.20 -1.25 1.97
N PHE A 26 7.16 -2.01 1.66
CA PHE A 26 5.78 -1.59 1.79
C PHE A 26 4.87 -2.79 2.04
N VAL A 27 3.66 -2.49 2.52
CA VAL A 27 2.55 -3.43 2.61
C VAL A 27 1.49 -3.02 1.61
N GLU A 28 0.97 -3.97 0.86
CA GLU A 28 -0.15 -3.81 -0.08
C GLU A 28 -1.38 -4.53 0.46
N LEU A 29 -2.51 -3.83 0.51
CA LEU A 29 -3.83 -4.41 0.68
C LEU A 29 -4.53 -4.38 -0.67
N GLN A 30 -4.80 -5.56 -1.22
CA GLN A 30 -5.52 -5.71 -2.47
C GLN A 30 -6.91 -6.27 -2.19
N ARG A 31 -7.93 -5.65 -2.76
CA ARG A 31 -9.29 -6.18 -2.69
C ARG A 31 -9.52 -7.22 -3.79
N ILE A 32 -9.95 -8.42 -3.39
CA ILE A 32 -10.36 -9.50 -4.29
C ILE A 32 -11.79 -9.87 -3.93
N GLY A 33 -12.74 -9.42 -4.75
CA GLY A 33 -14.17 -9.51 -4.45
C GLY A 33 -14.52 -8.74 -3.17
N SER A 34 -15.05 -9.44 -2.17
CA SER A 34 -15.39 -8.84 -0.86
C SER A 34 -14.25 -8.93 0.16
N ARG A 35 -13.12 -9.56 -0.17
CA ARG A 35 -12.03 -9.81 0.78
C ARG A 35 -10.83 -8.93 0.50
N TRP A 36 -10.10 -8.61 1.56
CA TRP A 36 -8.78 -7.98 1.45
C TRP A 36 -7.71 -9.06 1.54
N VAL A 37 -6.67 -8.93 0.74
CA VAL A 37 -5.47 -9.77 0.79
C VAL A 37 -4.28 -8.86 1.09
N ARG A 38 -3.47 -9.26 2.06
CA ARG A 38 -2.30 -8.52 2.51
C ARG A 38 -1.03 -9.12 1.93
N HIS A 39 -0.21 -8.29 1.31
CA HIS A 39 1.10 -8.66 0.80
C HIS A 39 2.16 -7.75 1.43
N GLU A 40 3.19 -8.36 2.02
CA GLU A 40 4.39 -7.64 2.46
C GLU A 40 5.46 -7.74 1.39
N VAL A 41 6.01 -6.60 0.97
CA VAL A 41 7.00 -6.55 -0.10
C VAL A 41 8.28 -5.91 0.45
N HIS A 42 9.38 -6.64 0.30
CA HIS A 42 10.73 -6.15 0.55
C HIS A 42 11.48 -6.12 -0.80
N ALA A 43 11.74 -4.92 -1.29
CA ALA A 43 12.33 -4.66 -2.59
C ALA A 43 13.84 -4.92 -2.60
N LEU A 44 14.21 -6.19 -2.77
CA LEU A 44 15.61 -6.61 -2.92
C LEU A 44 16.13 -6.39 -4.36
N ALA A 45 15.24 -6.44 -5.36
CA ALA A 45 15.58 -6.25 -6.76
C ALA A 45 15.13 -4.88 -7.30
N TYR A 46 15.70 -4.50 -8.46
CA TYR A 46 15.54 -3.16 -9.05
C TYR A 46 14.09 -2.81 -9.44
N PRO A 47 13.28 -3.71 -10.04
CA PRO A 47 11.91 -3.38 -10.42
C PRO A 47 11.03 -2.95 -9.24
N GLU A 48 11.16 -3.63 -8.09
CA GLU A 48 10.39 -3.32 -6.90
C GLU A 48 10.82 -1.99 -6.27
N LYS A 49 12.12 -1.65 -6.35
CA LYS A 49 12.62 -0.34 -5.89
C LYS A 49 12.04 0.80 -6.72
N VAL A 50 11.97 0.62 -8.05
CA VAL A 50 11.34 1.61 -8.94
C VAL A 50 9.86 1.79 -8.58
N ARG A 51 9.13 0.69 -8.36
CA ARG A 51 7.73 0.74 -7.93
C ARG A 51 7.54 1.54 -6.63
N ILE A 52 8.43 1.37 -5.64
CA ILE A 52 8.36 2.14 -4.38
C ILE A 52 8.55 3.64 -4.62
N MET A 53 9.51 4.00 -5.47
CA MET A 53 9.73 5.41 -5.82
C MET A 53 8.52 6.00 -6.54
N GLU A 54 7.95 5.30 -7.51
CA GLU A 54 6.73 5.73 -8.21
C GLU A 54 5.55 5.95 -7.23
N MET A 55 5.40 5.07 -6.23
CA MET A 55 4.38 5.21 -5.19
C MET A 55 4.60 6.45 -4.32
N ILE A 56 5.84 6.70 -3.89
CA ILE A 56 6.19 7.85 -3.06
C ILE A 56 5.92 9.16 -3.82
N GLU A 57 6.37 9.22 -5.06
CA GLU A 57 6.28 10.38 -5.95
C GLU A 57 4.87 10.62 -6.49
N GLY A 58 3.97 9.63 -6.40
CA GLY A 58 2.63 9.76 -6.94
C GLY A 58 2.61 9.72 -8.47
N ALA A 59 3.49 8.91 -9.07
CA ALA A 59 3.78 8.88 -10.51
C ALA A 59 2.50 8.99 -11.37
N ASP A 60 2.45 10.02 -12.22
CA ASP A 60 1.35 10.32 -13.15
C ASP A 60 -0.05 10.38 -12.50
N GLY A 61 -0.13 10.69 -11.20
CA GLY A 61 -1.39 10.69 -10.45
C GLY A 61 -1.97 9.29 -10.22
N ARG A 62 -1.19 8.23 -10.46
CA ARG A 62 -1.61 6.84 -10.26
C ARG A 62 -1.70 6.48 -8.78
N PHE A 63 -0.85 7.05 -7.94
CA PHE A 63 -0.83 6.79 -6.51
C PHE A 63 -1.30 8.02 -5.75
N LEU A 64 -2.54 7.98 -5.30
CA LEU A 64 -3.18 9.09 -4.61
C LEU A 64 -2.91 8.98 -3.09
N PRO A 65 -2.59 10.09 -2.39
CA PRO A 65 -2.45 10.05 -0.95
C PRO A 65 -3.79 9.73 -0.29
N ILE A 66 -3.75 8.91 0.75
CA ILE A 66 -4.91 8.58 1.59
C ILE A 66 -4.62 8.86 3.05
N ALA A 67 -5.67 8.97 3.86
CA ALA A 67 -5.54 9.06 5.30
C ALA A 67 -5.22 7.68 5.91
N ILE A 68 -4.52 7.68 7.05
CA ILE A 68 -4.27 6.45 7.82
C ILE A 68 -5.57 5.71 8.19
N SER A 69 -6.66 6.45 8.45
CA SER A 69 -7.96 5.86 8.78
C SER A 69 -8.57 5.02 7.65
N GLU A 70 -8.28 5.36 6.38
CA GLU A 70 -8.73 4.58 5.23
C GLU A 70 -7.97 3.24 5.17
N TRP A 71 -6.67 3.28 5.45
CA TRP A 71 -5.85 2.08 5.60
C TRP A 71 -6.33 1.20 6.77
N ASP A 72 -6.53 1.79 7.95
CA ASP A 72 -6.91 1.06 9.16
C ASP A 72 -8.26 0.36 8.99
N ALA A 73 -9.23 1.00 8.33
CA ALA A 73 -10.53 0.40 8.03
C ALA A 73 -10.42 -0.84 7.12
N ALA A 74 -9.55 -0.82 6.12
CA ALA A 74 -9.29 -1.99 5.28
C ALA A 74 -8.50 -3.07 6.02
N HIS A 75 -7.50 -2.65 6.81
CA HIS A 75 -6.66 -3.56 7.57
C HIS A 75 -7.44 -4.32 8.66
N ALA A 76 -8.38 -3.66 9.35
CA ALA A 76 -9.23 -4.30 10.35
C ALA A 76 -10.04 -5.47 9.78
N GLN A 77 -10.48 -5.38 8.52
CA GLN A 77 -11.23 -6.43 7.82
C GLN A 77 -10.39 -7.69 7.52
N LEU A 78 -9.06 -7.63 7.63
CA LEU A 78 -8.20 -8.82 7.51
C LEU A 78 -8.26 -9.68 8.77
N SER A 79 -8.26 -9.05 9.94
CA SER A 79 -8.27 -9.73 11.23
C SER A 79 -9.56 -10.53 11.43
N ASP A 80 -10.69 -9.98 10.96
CA ASP A 80 -12.01 -10.65 11.02
C ASP A 80 -12.09 -11.91 10.12
N GLN A 81 -11.11 -12.14 9.23
CA GLN A 81 -11.11 -13.27 8.28
C GLN A 81 -10.16 -14.40 8.65
N ALA A 82 -9.32 -14.23 9.68
CA ALA A 82 -8.37 -15.24 10.13
C ALA A 82 -8.97 -16.31 11.07
N ASP A 83 -10.22 -16.11 11.52
CA ASP A 83 -10.89 -16.92 12.55
C ASP A 83 -11.95 -17.92 11.99
N LEU A 84 -11.77 -18.45 10.78
CA LEU A 84 -12.69 -19.45 10.16
C LEU A 84 -11.97 -20.75 9.77
#